data_AF-A0AA88PNG3-F1
#
_entry.id   AF-A0AA88PNG3-F1
#
_cell.length_a   1.000
_cell.length_b   1.000
_cell.length_c   1.000
_cell.angle_alpha   90.00
_cell.angle_beta   90.00
_cell.angle_gamma   90.00
#
_symmetry.space_group_name_H-M   'P 1'
#
loop_
_entity.id
_entity.type
_entity.pdbx_description
1 polymer ?
#
loop_
_entity_poly.entity_id
_entity_poly.type
_entity_poly.pdbx_seq_one_letter_code
_entity_poly.pdbx_strand_id
1 'polypeptide(L)'
;MIRRRKETPMDIRLYWKKIKTFWKTLSLQRQMMENLIIAKARQDALQRKMEERRLRLQEEANRRFATCGTMTPEEQEQRVLYASVLEYEQDHEWPKIWKANLKKNPNDPTLVSGLISCLLSYPDHPVMKLLKRLQYRVYNRLYPIVSQYASLSTAPGRSLPLKPSRSAHSLLLSDSSISPQQQHQSPLKSAMTHSLSDASISLSPSHDLNANDTKSETDPDESSTLVSTDRENSFEDLEKFLTQLDWVPSHSGDDTDSDVTFDATHVDVVSQFHHLEERALKEHLKAIVKDIHIAIDRLLSLCLLSFECLNTANSKDQCVASVEEVFFTPIWRPLLALFRKVHQERELTVESSMRLHRNISPDDVGVPSKLFPRDPAVLHGSYPYESAVQELRLLCRDYCPQKKLECIVRTLRIICGCAEEYRLLQENDPPPKSAAIGADDLLPILAFVALRSEMPQLVSECAALEEFIHEGYLIGEEGYCLTSMQSALTYVESLPLGGAPPLAAKPT
;
A
#
# COMPACT_ATOMS: atom_id res chain seq x y z
N MET A 1 99.04 -7.51 -10.23
CA MET A 1 98.78 -6.63 -11.39
C MET A 1 97.32 -6.19 -11.38
N ILE A 2 97.05 -4.91 -11.15
CA ILE A 2 95.70 -4.33 -11.07
C ILE A 2 95.26 -3.89 -12.48
N ARG A 3 94.17 -4.46 -13.00
CA ARG A 3 93.56 -4.06 -14.28
C ARG A 3 92.68 -2.81 -14.07
N ARG A 4 93.08 -1.67 -14.66
CA ARG A 4 92.20 -0.50 -14.83
C ARG A 4 91.17 -0.79 -15.92
N ARG A 5 89.87 -0.77 -15.57
CA ARG A 5 88.75 -0.71 -16.52
C ARG A 5 88.73 0.67 -17.19
N LYS A 6 88.60 0.68 -18.52
CA LYS A 6 88.26 1.88 -19.30
C LYS A 6 86.75 2.07 -19.27
N GLU A 7 86.28 3.18 -18.71
CA GLU A 7 84.88 3.61 -18.77
C GLU A 7 84.59 4.24 -20.15
N THR A 8 83.51 3.81 -20.78
CA THR A 8 82.98 4.35 -22.04
C THR A 8 82.29 5.70 -21.81
N PRO A 9 82.42 6.69 -22.71
CA PRO A 9 81.80 8.00 -22.52
C PRO A 9 80.27 7.86 -22.61
N MET A 10 79.57 8.20 -21.53
CA MET A 10 78.12 8.35 -21.55
C MET A 10 77.73 9.34 -22.65
N ASP A 11 76.76 8.97 -23.49
CA ASP A 11 76.19 9.89 -24.48
C ASP A 11 75.40 10.99 -23.76
N ILE A 12 76.08 12.12 -23.54
CA ILE A 12 75.59 13.31 -22.82
C ILE A 12 74.23 13.77 -23.38
N ARG A 13 73.97 13.57 -24.68
CA ARG A 13 72.68 13.93 -25.29
C ARG A 13 71.53 13.05 -24.79
N LEU A 14 71.77 11.76 -24.59
CA LEU A 14 70.78 10.82 -24.06
C LEU A 14 70.49 11.13 -22.57
N TYR A 15 71.52 11.51 -21.82
CA TYR A 15 71.38 11.94 -20.43
C TYR A 15 70.55 13.24 -20.30
N TRP A 16 70.82 14.25 -21.13
CA TRP A 16 70.02 15.48 -21.17
C TRP A 16 68.58 15.24 -21.61
N LYS A 17 68.33 14.31 -22.56
CA LYS A 17 66.98 13.90 -22.91
C LYS A 17 66.25 13.25 -21.72
N LYS A 18 66.91 12.35 -20.99
CA LYS A 18 66.34 11.70 -19.79
C LYS A 18 66.01 12.70 -18.68
N ILE A 19 66.89 13.67 -18.41
CA ILE A 19 66.63 14.74 -17.45
C ILE A 19 65.45 15.59 -17.91
N LYS A 20 65.40 15.98 -19.19
CA LYS A 20 64.31 16.79 -19.73
C LYS A 20 62.96 16.06 -19.67
N THR A 21 62.93 14.76 -19.93
CA THR A 21 61.71 13.94 -19.76
C THR A 21 61.33 13.82 -18.29
N PHE A 22 62.30 13.58 -17.39
CA PHE A 22 62.05 13.50 -15.95
C PHE A 22 61.49 14.81 -15.38
N TRP A 23 62.04 15.96 -15.79
CA TRP A 23 61.56 17.28 -15.38
C TRP A 23 60.14 17.56 -15.89
N LYS A 24 59.83 17.14 -17.13
CA LYS A 24 58.46 17.21 -17.68
C LYS A 24 57.50 16.31 -16.89
N THR A 25 57.92 15.09 -16.54
CA THR A 25 57.11 14.18 -15.73
C THR A 25 56.84 14.75 -14.33
N LEU A 26 57.86 15.26 -13.65
CA LEU A 26 57.70 15.93 -12.34
C LEU A 26 56.81 17.17 -12.43
N SER A 27 56.98 17.98 -13.48
CA SER A 27 56.15 19.16 -13.72
C SER A 27 54.68 18.77 -13.94
N LEU A 28 54.43 17.71 -14.70
CA LEU A 28 53.08 17.20 -14.95
C LEU A 28 52.46 16.61 -13.67
N GLN A 29 53.22 15.84 -12.89
CA GLN A 29 52.79 15.31 -11.60
C GLN A 29 52.44 16.44 -10.62
N ARG A 30 53.25 17.49 -10.57
CA ARG A 30 52.98 18.68 -9.76
C ARG A 30 51.70 19.39 -10.21
N GLN A 31 51.54 19.61 -11.52
CA GLN A 31 50.34 20.26 -12.06
C GLN A 31 49.07 19.43 -11.80
N MET A 32 49.15 18.10 -11.90
CA MET A 32 48.05 17.21 -11.59
C MET A 32 47.69 17.25 -10.09
N MET A 33 48.71 17.25 -9.21
CA MET A 33 48.52 17.42 -7.77
C MET A 33 47.88 18.78 -7.44
N GLU A 34 48.36 19.87 -8.03
CA GLU A 34 47.79 21.20 -7.86
C GLU A 34 46.33 21.25 -8.34
N ASN A 35 46.01 20.66 -9.49
CA ASN A 35 44.64 20.55 -9.99
C ASN A 35 43.74 19.73 -9.05
N LEU A 36 44.25 18.64 -8.48
CA LEU A 36 43.52 17.81 -7.52
C LEU A 36 43.22 18.57 -6.23
N ILE A 37 44.20 19.33 -5.72
CA ILE A 37 44.03 20.19 -4.53
C ILE A 37 42.97 21.27 -4.81
N ILE A 38 43.02 21.91 -5.97
CA ILE A 38 42.03 22.92 -6.37
C ILE A 38 40.63 22.31 -6.51
N ALA A 39 40.52 21.13 -7.14
CA ALA A 39 39.24 20.43 -7.29
C ALA A 39 38.66 20.05 -5.92
N LYS A 40 39.48 19.51 -5.01
CA LYS A 40 39.08 19.19 -3.64
C LYS A 40 38.65 20.42 -2.87
N ALA A 41 39.41 21.52 -2.92
CA ALA A 41 39.03 22.76 -2.26
C ALA A 41 37.70 23.34 -2.77
N ARG A 42 37.42 23.19 -4.08
CA ARG A 42 36.12 23.58 -4.68
C ARG A 42 35.00 22.66 -4.21
N GLN A 43 35.22 21.36 -4.16
CA GLN A 43 34.26 20.39 -3.63
C GLN A 43 33.94 20.69 -2.17
N ASP A 44 34.95 20.92 -1.32
CA ASP A 44 34.79 21.24 0.09
C ASP A 44 34.06 22.59 0.29
N ALA A 45 34.33 23.57 -0.58
CA ALA A 45 33.62 24.85 -0.55
C ALA A 45 32.15 24.72 -0.97
N LEU A 46 31.85 23.89 -1.96
CA LEU A 46 30.47 23.58 -2.36
C LEU A 46 29.74 22.82 -1.26
N GLN A 47 30.40 21.83 -0.64
CA GLN A 47 29.83 21.05 0.45
C GLN A 47 29.48 21.92 1.66
N ARG A 48 30.39 22.80 2.09
CA ARG A 48 30.11 23.76 3.18
C ARG A 48 28.93 24.67 2.85
N LYS A 49 28.83 25.17 1.62
CA LYS A 49 27.67 25.97 1.19
C LYS A 49 26.36 25.19 1.20
N MET A 50 26.39 23.92 0.79
CA MET A 50 25.21 23.05 0.85
C MET A 50 24.80 22.76 2.30
N GLU A 51 25.75 22.48 3.18
CA GLU A 51 25.52 22.25 4.62
C GLU A 51 24.97 23.50 5.31
N GLU A 52 25.57 24.67 5.07
CA GLU A 52 25.06 25.95 5.59
C GLU A 52 23.64 26.25 5.10
N ARG A 53 23.35 25.97 3.82
CA ARG A 53 21.99 26.09 3.27
C ARG A 53 21.03 25.15 3.98
N ARG A 54 21.39 23.88 4.13
CA ARG A 54 20.56 22.87 4.80
C ARG A 54 20.30 23.24 6.27
N LEU A 55 21.30 23.76 6.98
CA LEU A 55 21.14 24.22 8.36
C LEU A 55 20.13 25.37 8.46
N ARG A 56 20.22 26.39 7.58
CA ARG A 56 19.27 27.51 7.55
C ARG A 56 17.83 27.06 7.28
N LEU A 57 17.65 26.13 6.35
CA LEU A 57 16.34 25.56 6.04
C LEU A 57 15.80 24.70 7.18
N GLN A 58 16.68 23.97 7.88
CA GLN A 58 16.32 23.22 9.08
C GLN A 58 15.90 24.16 10.22
N GLU A 59 16.59 25.29 10.40
CA GLU A 59 16.19 26.33 11.37
C GLU A 59 14.85 26.97 10.99
N GLU A 60 14.61 27.23 9.71
CA GLU A 60 13.31 27.71 9.22
C GLU A 60 12.20 26.70 9.48
N ALA A 61 12.45 25.41 9.22
CA ALA A 61 11.55 24.33 9.60
C ALA A 61 11.33 24.33 11.11
N ASN A 62 12.38 24.38 11.95
CA ASN A 62 12.22 24.38 13.40
C ASN A 62 11.39 25.57 13.91
N ARG A 63 11.54 26.76 13.32
CA ARG A 63 10.72 27.94 13.66
C ARG A 63 9.23 27.71 13.39
N ARG A 64 8.88 26.99 12.32
CA ARG A 64 7.49 26.64 11.98
C ARG A 64 6.81 25.76 13.02
N PHE A 65 7.58 25.01 13.81
CA PHE A 65 7.06 24.07 14.82
C PHE A 65 7.41 24.49 16.27
N ALA A 66 7.97 25.69 16.47
CA ALA A 66 8.46 26.15 17.77
C ALA A 66 7.35 26.42 18.82
N THR A 67 6.08 26.26 18.46
CA THR A 67 4.92 26.55 19.31
C THR A 67 4.38 25.39 20.13
N CYS A 68 5.00 24.20 20.14
CA CYS A 68 4.50 23.06 20.94
C CYS A 68 5.60 22.46 21.83
N GLY A 69 5.21 22.04 23.04
CA GLY A 69 6.05 21.65 24.18
C GLY A 69 7.02 20.47 23.94
N THR A 70 6.99 19.46 24.82
CA THR A 70 7.93 18.32 24.79
C THR A 70 7.98 17.69 23.40
N MET A 71 9.16 17.79 22.77
CA MET A 71 9.44 17.29 21.42
C MET A 71 9.15 15.80 21.29
N THR A 72 8.11 15.45 20.54
CA THR A 72 7.83 14.05 20.17
C THR A 72 8.73 13.62 19.00
N PRO A 73 9.07 12.31 18.91
CA PRO A 73 9.86 11.80 17.80
C PRO A 73 9.16 11.99 16.44
N GLU A 74 7.83 11.94 16.40
CA GLU A 74 7.02 12.16 15.20
C GLU A 74 7.13 13.61 14.70
N GLU A 75 7.05 14.59 15.59
CA GLU A 75 7.24 16.00 15.24
C GLU A 75 8.66 16.27 14.75
N GLN A 76 9.66 15.65 15.37
CA GLN A 76 11.04 15.79 14.92
C GLN A 76 11.21 15.24 13.50
N GLU A 77 10.61 14.08 13.20
CA GLU A 77 10.62 13.51 11.86
C GLU A 77 9.89 14.43 10.85
N GLN A 78 8.75 14.99 11.23
CA GLN A 78 7.99 15.93 10.39
C GLN A 78 8.78 17.21 10.09
N ARG A 79 9.56 17.73 11.04
CA ARG A 79 10.47 18.88 10.85
C ARG A 79 11.56 18.59 9.84
N VAL A 80 12.18 17.41 9.93
CA VAL A 80 13.21 16.98 8.97
C VAL A 80 12.62 16.80 7.57
N LEU A 81 11.42 16.22 7.48
CA LEU A 81 10.71 16.05 6.20
C LEU A 81 10.35 17.40 5.59
N TYR A 82 9.85 18.34 6.39
CA TYR A 82 9.52 19.69 5.91
C TYR A 82 10.76 20.47 5.48
N ALA A 83 11.87 20.39 6.23
CA ALA A 83 13.15 20.97 5.81
C ALA A 83 13.61 20.40 4.45
N SER A 84 13.40 19.11 4.23
CA SER A 84 13.69 18.46 2.94
C SER A 84 12.80 18.98 1.81
N VAL A 85 11.53 19.32 2.08
CA VAL A 85 10.66 19.98 1.10
C VAL A 85 11.17 21.37 0.77
N LEU A 86 11.52 22.17 1.78
CA LEU A 86 12.09 23.50 1.56
C LEU A 86 13.38 23.43 0.74
N GLU A 87 14.23 22.43 0.98
CA GLU A 87 15.44 22.19 0.19
C GLU A 87 15.09 21.89 -1.28
N TYR A 88 14.08 21.05 -1.53
CA TYR A 88 13.62 20.72 -2.88
C TYR A 88 13.03 21.94 -3.62
N GLU A 89 12.24 22.78 -2.94
CA GLU A 89 11.62 23.98 -3.54
C GLU A 89 12.62 25.05 -3.99
N GLN A 90 13.85 25.02 -3.49
CA GLN A 90 14.90 25.94 -3.92
C GLN A 90 15.48 25.57 -5.28
N ASP A 91 15.45 24.28 -5.64
CA ASP A 91 15.98 23.78 -6.91
C ASP A 91 14.88 23.62 -7.99
N HIS A 92 13.61 23.85 -7.63
CA HIS A 92 12.46 23.66 -8.52
C HIS A 92 11.48 24.84 -8.46
N GLU A 93 11.13 25.40 -9.63
CA GLU A 93 10.24 26.57 -9.72
C GLU A 93 8.74 26.21 -9.77
N TRP A 94 8.39 24.98 -10.17
CA TRP A 94 6.99 24.57 -10.30
C TRP A 94 6.15 24.71 -9.01
N PRO A 95 6.66 24.43 -7.78
CA PRO A 95 5.86 24.59 -6.57
C PRO A 95 5.43 26.05 -6.37
N LYS A 96 6.30 27.02 -6.71
CA LYS A 96 6.00 28.45 -6.62
C LYS A 96 4.91 28.86 -7.60
N ILE A 97 4.97 28.33 -8.82
CA ILE A 97 3.95 28.57 -9.86
C ILE A 97 2.58 28.04 -9.40
N TRP A 98 2.54 26.81 -8.87
CA TRP A 98 1.31 26.21 -8.35
C TRP A 98 0.76 26.96 -7.13
N LYS A 99 1.61 27.36 -6.17
CA LYS A 99 1.21 28.21 -5.04
C LYS A 99 0.60 29.53 -5.50
N ALA A 100 1.16 30.16 -6.54
CA ALA A 100 0.62 31.40 -7.10
C ALA A 100 -0.73 31.17 -7.81
N ASN A 101 -0.87 30.07 -8.54
CA ASN A 101 -2.13 29.72 -9.23
C ASN A 101 -3.25 29.40 -8.25
N LEU A 102 -2.97 28.64 -7.19
CA LEU A 102 -3.95 28.33 -6.14
C LEU A 102 -4.36 29.56 -5.33
N LYS A 103 -3.45 30.51 -5.11
CA LYS A 103 -3.81 31.80 -4.50
C LYS A 103 -4.77 32.63 -5.35
N LYS A 104 -4.69 32.52 -6.68
CA LYS A 104 -5.61 33.22 -7.59
C LYS A 104 -6.98 32.54 -7.64
N ASN A 105 -7.02 31.21 -7.55
CA ASN A 105 -8.23 30.40 -7.67
C ASN A 105 -8.33 29.40 -6.49
N PRO A 106 -8.66 29.88 -5.27
CA PRO A 106 -8.61 29.04 -4.06
C PRO A 106 -9.70 27.97 -3.97
N ASN A 107 -10.80 28.12 -4.71
CA ASN A 107 -11.98 27.22 -4.61
C ASN A 107 -12.11 26.24 -5.80
N ASP A 108 -11.10 26.13 -6.66
CA ASP A 108 -11.17 25.20 -7.80
C ASP A 108 -10.69 23.79 -7.37
N PRO A 109 -11.58 22.79 -7.27
CA PRO A 109 -11.20 21.44 -6.83
C PRO A 109 -10.27 20.73 -7.83
N THR A 110 -10.36 21.09 -9.12
CA THR A 110 -9.53 20.48 -10.17
C THR A 110 -8.07 20.89 -10.04
N LEU A 111 -7.80 22.11 -9.56
CA LEU A 111 -6.44 22.58 -9.29
C LEU A 111 -5.80 21.87 -8.10
N VAL A 112 -6.58 21.53 -7.07
CA VAL A 112 -6.07 20.78 -5.91
C VAL A 112 -5.68 19.36 -6.34
N SER A 113 -6.57 18.64 -7.01
CA SER A 113 -6.26 17.30 -7.53
C SER A 113 -5.09 17.32 -8.53
N GLY A 114 -5.03 18.35 -9.40
CA GLY A 114 -3.92 18.56 -10.33
C GLY A 114 -2.58 18.83 -9.63
N LEU A 115 -2.56 19.63 -8.55
CA LEU A 115 -1.37 19.86 -7.75
C LEU A 115 -0.89 18.54 -7.12
N ILE A 116 -1.78 17.80 -6.46
CA ILE A 116 -1.39 16.56 -5.78
C ILE A 116 -0.90 15.53 -6.81
N SER A 117 -1.58 15.41 -7.96
CA SER A 117 -1.12 14.54 -9.05
C SER A 117 0.27 14.95 -9.56
N CYS A 118 0.51 16.24 -9.75
CA CYS A 118 1.81 16.79 -10.13
C CYS A 118 2.89 16.48 -9.08
N LEU A 119 2.61 16.79 -7.81
CA LEU A 119 3.49 16.57 -6.68
C LEU A 119 3.87 15.08 -6.52
N LEU A 120 2.89 14.19 -6.71
CA LEU A 120 3.08 12.75 -6.60
C LEU A 120 3.71 12.13 -7.86
N SER A 121 3.75 12.83 -8.99
CA SER A 121 4.43 12.38 -10.20
C SER A 121 5.96 12.46 -10.11
N TYR A 122 6.51 13.33 -9.26
CA TYR A 122 7.96 13.50 -9.10
C TYR A 122 8.53 12.52 -8.05
N PRO A 123 9.35 11.54 -8.44
CA PRO A 123 9.87 10.53 -7.51
C PRO A 123 10.82 11.11 -6.47
N ASP A 124 11.45 12.24 -6.77
CA ASP A 124 12.41 12.89 -5.88
C ASP A 124 11.78 13.79 -4.83
N HIS A 125 10.51 14.15 -5.00
CA HIS A 125 9.79 15.01 -4.07
C HIS A 125 9.65 14.33 -2.70
N PRO A 126 9.93 15.02 -1.57
CA PRO A 126 9.90 14.40 -0.25
C PRO A 126 8.55 13.78 0.15
N VAL A 127 7.43 14.36 -0.29
CA VAL A 127 6.10 13.76 -0.05
C VAL A 127 5.95 12.42 -0.79
N MET A 128 6.45 12.30 -2.03
CA MET A 128 6.40 11.04 -2.78
C MET A 128 7.34 9.99 -2.18
N LYS A 129 8.53 10.40 -1.72
CA LYS A 129 9.44 9.54 -0.95
C LYS A 129 8.79 9.05 0.35
N LEU A 130 8.09 9.93 1.06
CA LEU A 130 7.35 9.58 2.27
C LEU A 130 6.21 8.60 1.95
N LEU A 131 5.43 8.86 0.89
CA LEU A 131 4.32 7.99 0.46
C LEU A 131 4.84 6.58 0.20
N LYS A 132 5.88 6.43 -0.63
CA LYS A 132 6.47 5.11 -0.93
C LYS A 132 6.99 4.40 0.33
N ARG A 133 7.63 5.13 1.24
CA ARG A 133 8.15 4.57 2.49
C ARG A 133 7.02 4.07 3.39
N LEU A 134 5.93 4.82 3.52
CA LEU A 134 4.76 4.43 4.29
C LEU A 134 4.02 3.25 3.64
N GLN A 135 3.88 3.27 2.32
CA GLN A 135 3.29 2.15 1.58
C GLN A 135 4.09 0.87 1.77
N TYR A 136 5.43 0.95 1.68
CA TYR A 136 6.30 -0.20 1.91
C TYR A 136 6.20 -0.74 3.34
N ARG A 137 6.08 0.14 4.34
CA ARG A 137 5.88 -0.26 5.74
C ARG A 137 4.59 -1.06 5.92
N VAL A 138 3.47 -0.57 5.38
CA VAL A 138 2.17 -1.27 5.42
C VAL A 138 2.25 -2.59 4.66
N TYR A 139 2.83 -2.58 3.45
CA TYR A 139 3.00 -3.78 2.64
C TYR A 139 3.80 -4.86 3.38
N ASN A 140 4.90 -4.53 4.05
CA ASN A 140 5.69 -5.50 4.81
C ASN A 140 4.93 -6.10 5.99
N ARG A 141 3.97 -5.38 6.59
CA ARG A 141 3.10 -5.93 7.64
C ARG A 141 2.00 -6.83 7.07
N LEU A 142 1.57 -6.59 5.84
CA LEU A 142 0.58 -7.40 5.12
C LEU A 142 1.21 -8.65 4.49
N TYR A 143 2.46 -8.56 4.03
CA TYR A 143 3.13 -9.59 3.24
C TYR A 143 3.20 -10.98 3.90
N PRO A 144 3.52 -11.14 5.19
CA PRO A 144 3.58 -12.46 5.83
C PRO A 144 2.26 -13.21 5.72
N ILE A 145 1.15 -12.49 5.90
CA ILE A 145 -0.20 -13.06 5.83
C ILE A 145 -0.50 -13.44 4.38
N VAL A 146 -0.35 -12.50 3.44
CA VAL A 146 -0.66 -12.75 2.03
C VAL A 146 0.20 -13.87 1.41
N SER A 147 1.48 -13.96 1.77
CA SER A 147 2.43 -14.95 1.24
C SER A 147 2.19 -16.37 1.76
N GLN A 148 1.79 -16.53 3.03
CA GLN A 148 1.38 -17.81 3.58
C GLN A 148 0.15 -18.38 2.84
N TYR A 149 -0.77 -17.51 2.42
CA TYR A 149 -2.02 -17.94 1.77
C TYR A 149 -1.93 -18.13 0.26
N ALA A 150 -1.00 -17.49 -0.44
CA ALA A 150 -0.70 -17.84 -1.84
C ALA A 150 -0.28 -19.32 -2.00
N SER A 151 0.25 -19.92 -0.92
CA SER A 151 0.67 -21.33 -0.88
C SER A 151 -0.47 -22.29 -0.49
N LEU A 152 -1.50 -21.81 0.20
CA LEU A 152 -2.64 -22.61 0.68
C LEU A 152 -3.86 -22.58 -0.27
N SER A 153 -3.89 -21.64 -1.23
CA SER A 153 -4.87 -21.66 -2.32
C SER A 153 -4.46 -22.64 -3.42
N THR A 154 -4.49 -23.93 -3.10
CA THR A 154 -4.54 -25.00 -4.10
C THR A 154 -5.88 -25.72 -3.97
N ALA A 155 -6.92 -25.16 -4.60
CA ALA A 155 -8.01 -26.00 -5.06
C ALA A 155 -7.52 -26.78 -6.31
N PRO A 156 -7.82 -28.08 -6.45
CA PRO A 156 -7.33 -28.89 -7.55
C PRO A 156 -8.11 -28.52 -8.83
N GLY A 157 -7.55 -27.64 -9.65
CA GLY A 157 -8.24 -27.20 -10.86
C GLY A 157 -7.44 -26.20 -11.69
N ARG A 158 -6.40 -26.71 -12.38
CA ARG A 158 -5.72 -26.08 -13.53
C ARG A 158 -5.38 -24.59 -13.42
N SER A 159 -4.12 -24.32 -13.04
CA SER A 159 -3.25 -23.46 -13.86
C SER A 159 -1.78 -23.75 -13.51
N LEU A 160 -0.97 -24.06 -14.52
CA LEU A 160 0.46 -24.29 -14.35
C LEU A 160 1.15 -22.97 -13.94
N PRO A 161 1.99 -22.95 -12.90
CA PRO A 161 2.80 -21.79 -12.59
C PRO A 161 3.96 -21.70 -13.60
N LEU A 162 3.91 -20.72 -14.49
CA LEU A 162 5.06 -20.33 -15.31
C LEU A 162 6.14 -19.76 -14.36
N LYS A 163 7.23 -20.50 -14.22
CA LYS A 163 8.42 -20.14 -13.43
C LYS A 163 8.99 -18.78 -13.88
N PRO A 164 9.41 -17.91 -12.95
CA PRO A 164 10.24 -16.77 -13.30
C PRO A 164 11.69 -17.25 -13.52
N SER A 165 12.08 -17.45 -14.78
CA SER A 165 13.48 -17.71 -15.12
C SER A 165 14.33 -16.46 -14.91
N ARG A 166 15.23 -16.52 -13.94
CA ARG A 166 16.41 -15.64 -13.88
C ARG A 166 17.52 -16.26 -14.72
N SER A 167 18.00 -15.56 -15.75
CA SER A 167 19.40 -15.67 -16.18
C SER A 167 19.85 -14.46 -17.00
N ALA A 168 20.80 -13.74 -16.41
CA ALA A 168 21.94 -12.99 -16.94
C ALA A 168 21.92 -12.41 -18.37
N HIS A 169 22.33 -11.14 -18.41
CA HIS A 169 23.06 -10.49 -19.49
C HIS A 169 23.98 -11.44 -20.29
N SER A 170 23.90 -11.41 -21.63
CA SER A 170 25.08 -11.16 -22.48
C SER A 170 24.72 -11.10 -23.98
N LEU A 171 25.42 -10.18 -24.67
CA LEU A 171 25.80 -10.15 -26.09
C LEU A 171 24.85 -9.56 -27.16
N LEU A 172 25.29 -8.38 -27.56
CA LEU A 172 25.19 -7.68 -28.85
C LEU A 172 25.54 -8.54 -30.09
N LEU A 173 24.91 -8.14 -31.21
CA LEU A 173 25.26 -8.32 -32.64
C LEU A 173 25.04 -9.74 -33.22
N SER A 174 24.31 -9.91 -34.31
CA SER A 174 24.78 -9.52 -35.65
C SER A 174 23.67 -9.44 -36.72
N ASP A 175 23.95 -8.62 -37.72
CA ASP A 175 23.25 -8.33 -38.98
C ASP A 175 22.67 -9.54 -39.75
N SER A 176 21.57 -9.34 -40.49
CA SER A 176 21.65 -9.02 -41.94
C SER A 176 20.31 -9.07 -42.71
N SER A 177 20.12 -8.01 -43.50
CA SER A 177 19.63 -7.98 -44.89
C SER A 177 18.14 -7.69 -45.24
N ILE A 178 18.03 -6.77 -46.22
CA ILE A 178 16.97 -6.53 -47.23
C ILE A 178 16.02 -5.35 -46.98
N SER A 179 16.33 -4.22 -47.63
CA SER A 179 15.42 -3.14 -48.05
C SER A 179 14.82 -3.49 -49.45
N PRO A 180 13.80 -2.78 -50.01
CA PRO A 180 13.99 -1.40 -50.51
C PRO A 180 12.77 -0.43 -50.55
N GLN A 181 13.07 0.83 -50.93
CA GLN A 181 12.24 1.82 -51.68
C GLN A 181 11.19 2.66 -50.91
N GLN A 182 11.07 4.01 -50.96
CA GLN A 182 11.52 5.09 -51.89
C GLN A 182 11.69 6.49 -51.19
N GLN A 183 12.75 7.22 -51.62
CA GLN A 183 12.95 8.66 -51.98
C GLN A 183 12.07 9.79 -51.34
N HIS A 184 12.58 10.93 -50.84
CA HIS A 184 13.39 11.97 -51.52
C HIS A 184 14.11 13.00 -50.58
N GLN A 185 15.40 13.27 -50.85
CA GLN A 185 16.20 14.55 -50.92
C GLN A 185 16.10 15.63 -49.79
N SER A 186 17.09 15.91 -48.89
CA SER A 186 18.47 16.53 -48.95
C SER A 186 18.52 18.08 -48.82
N PRO A 187 19.62 18.81 -48.43
CA PRO A 187 20.94 18.42 -47.86
C PRO A 187 21.64 19.37 -46.79
N LEU A 188 22.75 18.85 -46.20
CA LEU A 188 24.02 19.47 -45.70
C LEU A 188 24.15 20.17 -44.32
N LYS A 189 24.94 19.57 -43.40
CA LYS A 189 26.31 20.02 -43.00
C LYS A 189 27.02 19.04 -42.02
N SER A 190 28.34 18.96 -42.19
CA SER A 190 29.35 18.02 -41.67
C SER A 190 30.04 18.43 -40.37
N ALA A 191 30.53 17.49 -39.54
CA ALA A 191 31.94 17.38 -39.08
C ALA A 191 32.16 16.28 -38.00
N MET A 192 33.34 15.64 -38.07
CA MET A 192 33.94 14.59 -37.21
C MET A 192 34.14 15.03 -35.73
N THR A 193 34.31 14.17 -34.71
CA THR A 193 35.56 13.44 -34.37
C THR A 193 35.43 12.41 -33.22
N HIS A 194 36.05 11.24 -33.42
CA HIS A 194 36.87 10.35 -32.55
C HIS A 194 36.54 9.98 -31.08
N SER A 195 36.70 8.66 -30.87
CA SER A 195 36.60 7.78 -29.70
C SER A 195 37.79 7.87 -28.70
N LEU A 196 37.63 7.36 -27.45
CA LEU A 196 38.48 6.34 -26.79
C LEU A 196 37.98 5.99 -25.35
N SER A 197 38.10 4.70 -24.99
CA SER A 197 37.78 3.97 -23.72
C SER A 197 38.63 4.42 -22.50
N ASP A 198 38.48 3.99 -21.23
CA ASP A 198 38.31 2.63 -20.66
C ASP A 198 38.16 2.64 -19.10
N ALA A 199 37.71 1.50 -18.55
CA ALA A 199 37.91 0.92 -17.19
C ALA A 199 37.45 1.63 -15.88
N SER A 200 36.55 0.97 -15.13
CA SER A 200 36.44 1.11 -13.66
C SER A 200 36.23 -0.25 -12.98
N ILE A 201 37.05 -0.48 -11.95
CA ILE A 201 37.23 -1.73 -11.20
C ILE A 201 36.52 -1.56 -9.85
N SER A 202 35.73 -2.55 -9.47
CA SER A 202 35.00 -2.65 -8.20
C SER A 202 35.91 -3.12 -7.06
N LEU A 203 35.80 -2.51 -5.88
CA LEU A 203 36.42 -2.99 -4.64
C LEU A 203 35.36 -3.07 -3.53
N SER A 204 35.15 -4.29 -3.03
CA SER A 204 34.46 -4.60 -1.76
C SER A 204 35.50 -4.69 -0.64
N PRO A 205 35.19 -4.34 0.63
CA PRO A 205 36.08 -4.60 1.75
C PRO A 205 35.75 -5.92 2.45
N SER A 206 36.74 -6.81 2.51
CA SER A 206 36.80 -7.99 3.38
C SER A 206 37.32 -7.60 4.77
N HIS A 207 36.61 -7.98 5.83
CA HIS A 207 37.09 -7.96 7.22
C HIS A 207 37.68 -9.33 7.55
N ASP A 208 38.99 -9.37 7.83
CA ASP A 208 39.65 -10.49 8.48
C ASP A 208 39.98 -10.15 9.93
N LEU A 209 39.78 -11.16 10.78
CA LEU A 209 40.03 -11.21 12.21
C LEU A 209 41.55 -11.22 12.49
N ASN A 210 41.99 -10.49 13.52
CA ASN A 210 43.12 -10.98 14.31
C ASN A 210 43.10 -10.43 15.74
N ALA A 211 43.14 -11.37 16.67
CA ALA A 211 43.25 -11.15 18.10
C ALA A 211 44.72 -10.88 18.47
N ASN A 212 44.94 -10.03 19.46
CA ASN A 212 46.01 -10.25 20.44
C ASN A 212 45.69 -9.52 21.75
N ASP A 213 45.93 -10.27 22.80
CA ASP A 213 45.54 -10.08 24.19
C ASP A 213 46.79 -9.66 24.98
N THR A 214 46.71 -8.63 25.82
CA THR A 214 47.67 -8.43 26.93
C THR A 214 47.15 -7.46 27.98
N LYS A 215 47.00 -7.99 29.20
CA LYS A 215 46.76 -7.36 30.53
C LYS A 215 47.82 -6.26 30.82
N SER A 216 47.62 -5.24 31.68
CA SER A 216 47.19 -5.29 33.09
C SER A 216 46.97 -3.87 33.68
N GLU A 217 45.98 -3.76 34.58
CA GLU A 217 45.89 -2.99 35.86
C GLU A 217 46.29 -1.50 35.87
N THR A 218 45.44 -0.55 36.31
CA THR A 218 45.20 -0.25 37.75
C THR A 218 43.98 0.69 37.89
N ASP A 219 42.97 0.29 38.67
CA ASP A 219 41.92 1.11 39.32
C ASP A 219 42.37 1.41 40.79
N PRO A 220 41.76 2.28 41.63
CA PRO A 220 40.33 2.66 41.68
C PRO A 220 40.00 4.14 42.08
N ASP A 221 38.76 4.59 41.87
CA ASP A 221 37.79 4.85 42.96
C ASP A 221 36.45 5.48 42.48
N GLU A 222 35.37 4.77 42.87
CA GLU A 222 34.02 5.19 43.33
C GLU A 222 33.21 6.23 42.53
N SER A 223 31.95 6.00 42.12
CA SER A 223 30.86 5.28 42.81
C SER A 223 29.62 5.04 41.91
N SER A 224 29.05 3.82 42.03
CA SER A 224 27.62 3.38 41.96
C SER A 224 26.71 3.84 40.80
N THR A 225 25.93 2.99 40.10
CA THR A 225 25.17 1.81 40.57
C THR A 225 24.79 0.87 39.39
N LEU A 226 24.84 -0.43 39.68
CA LEU A 226 24.48 -1.64 38.90
C LEU A 226 23.01 -1.61 38.41
N VAL A 227 22.58 -2.33 37.35
CA VAL A 227 22.43 -3.81 37.26
C VAL A 227 22.27 -4.26 35.80
N SER A 228 22.97 -5.35 35.48
CA SER A 228 22.88 -6.15 34.25
C SER A 228 21.82 -7.26 34.34
N THR A 229 21.60 -7.92 33.20
CA THR A 229 20.92 -9.22 32.95
C THR A 229 19.40 -9.24 33.07
N ASP A 230 18.72 -9.46 31.92
CA ASP A 230 17.95 -10.69 31.79
C ASP A 230 17.74 -11.14 30.33
N ARG A 231 18.33 -12.28 30.00
CA ARG A 231 18.18 -13.03 28.74
C ARG A 231 17.64 -14.42 29.06
N GLU A 232 16.74 -14.53 30.05
CA GLU A 232 16.17 -15.80 30.52
C GLU A 232 14.67 -15.71 30.83
N ASN A 233 13.85 -15.05 30.00
CA ASN A 233 12.36 -15.10 30.13
C ASN A 233 11.68 -16.03 29.11
N SER A 234 12.42 -16.85 28.37
CA SER A 234 11.83 -17.75 27.37
C SER A 234 11.30 -19.06 27.97
N PHE A 235 11.67 -19.41 29.21
CA PHE A 235 11.27 -20.67 29.85
C PHE A 235 10.07 -20.52 30.78
N GLU A 236 9.92 -19.36 31.44
CA GLU A 236 8.73 -19.08 32.28
C GLU A 236 7.43 -18.99 31.47
N ASP A 237 7.48 -18.49 30.24
CA ASP A 237 6.30 -18.45 29.36
C ASP A 237 5.93 -19.85 28.85
N LEU A 238 6.90 -20.74 28.68
CA LEU A 238 6.65 -22.14 28.34
C LEU A 238 6.11 -22.91 29.56
N GLU A 239 6.58 -22.61 30.76
CA GLU A 239 6.08 -23.19 32.01
C GLU A 239 4.67 -22.70 32.35
N LYS A 240 4.34 -21.42 32.09
CA LYS A 240 2.96 -20.87 32.18
C LYS A 240 2.02 -21.48 31.14
N PHE A 241 2.53 -21.80 29.94
CA PHE A 241 1.77 -22.48 28.90
C PHE A 241 1.51 -23.96 29.24
N LEU A 242 2.52 -24.66 29.78
CA LEU A 242 2.40 -26.06 30.20
C LEU A 242 1.54 -26.22 31.47
N THR A 243 1.62 -25.29 32.42
CA THR A 243 0.79 -25.29 33.64
C THR A 243 -0.68 -24.93 33.37
N GLN A 244 -0.99 -24.29 32.24
CA GLN A 244 -2.38 -24.12 31.76
C GLN A 244 -2.94 -25.39 31.09
N LEU A 245 -2.08 -26.32 30.68
CA LEU A 245 -2.46 -27.59 30.03
C LEU A 245 -2.46 -28.79 31.00
N ASP A 246 -1.87 -28.66 32.20
CA ASP A 246 -1.85 -29.72 33.22
C ASP A 246 -3.18 -29.83 33.97
N TRP A 247 -4.12 -30.56 33.37
CA TRP A 247 -5.25 -31.15 34.09
C TRP A 247 -4.74 -32.29 34.99
N VAL A 248 -4.79 -32.10 36.31
CA VAL A 248 -4.50 -33.15 37.29
C VAL A 248 -5.64 -34.18 37.31
N PRO A 249 -5.39 -35.48 37.07
CA PRO A 249 -6.39 -36.52 37.29
C PRO A 249 -6.62 -36.66 38.78
N SER A 250 -7.82 -36.32 39.24
CA SER A 250 -8.24 -36.67 40.60
C SER A 250 -8.36 -38.18 40.70
N HIS A 251 -7.46 -38.80 41.45
CA HIS A 251 -7.61 -40.17 41.92
C HIS A 251 -8.85 -40.28 42.81
N SER A 252 -9.85 -41.03 42.36
CA SER A 252 -10.69 -41.84 43.23
C SER A 252 -10.87 -43.18 42.54
N GLY A 253 -10.27 -44.22 43.11
CA GLY A 253 -10.46 -45.57 42.62
C GLY A 253 -11.91 -46.00 42.77
N ASP A 254 -12.46 -46.58 41.70
CA ASP A 254 -13.08 -47.90 41.75
C ASP A 254 -13.15 -48.47 40.33
N ASP A 255 -13.01 -49.79 40.23
CA ASP A 255 -12.87 -50.57 39.01
C ASP A 255 -14.11 -50.48 38.09
N THR A 256 -13.91 -50.34 36.77
CA THR A 256 -14.36 -51.22 35.66
C THR A 256 -14.54 -50.49 34.32
N ASP A 257 -13.95 -51.07 33.28
CA ASP A 257 -14.26 -50.99 31.84
C ASP A 257 -15.12 -49.82 31.32
N SER A 258 -14.53 -48.94 30.51
CA SER A 258 -14.94 -48.81 29.10
C SER A 258 -14.12 -47.77 28.34
N ASP A 259 -13.51 -48.29 27.27
CA ASP A 259 -12.90 -47.63 26.12
C ASP A 259 -13.88 -46.71 25.38
N VAL A 260 -13.76 -45.37 25.54
CA VAL A 260 -14.09 -44.32 24.53
C VAL A 260 -13.98 -42.91 25.14
N THR A 261 -12.77 -42.33 25.24
CA THR A 261 -12.61 -40.88 25.53
C THR A 261 -11.23 -40.37 25.10
N PHE A 262 -10.93 -40.38 23.79
CA PHE A 262 -9.73 -39.68 23.27
C PHE A 262 -10.05 -38.61 22.21
N ASP A 263 -11.32 -38.43 21.83
CA ASP A 263 -11.70 -37.55 20.71
C ASP A 263 -12.28 -36.19 21.14
N ALA A 264 -12.85 -36.08 22.34
CA ALA A 264 -13.49 -34.84 22.81
C ALA A 264 -12.51 -33.74 23.21
N THR A 265 -11.35 -34.08 23.78
CA THR A 265 -10.34 -33.11 24.22
C THR A 265 -9.56 -32.51 23.06
N HIS A 266 -9.34 -33.26 21.98
CA HIS A 266 -8.63 -32.78 20.80
C HIS A 266 -9.47 -31.81 19.95
N VAL A 267 -10.79 -32.02 19.85
CA VAL A 267 -11.72 -31.11 19.16
C VAL A 267 -11.83 -29.77 19.91
N ASP A 268 -11.86 -29.80 21.23
CA ASP A 268 -11.95 -28.58 22.07
C ASP A 268 -10.69 -27.72 21.92
N VAL A 269 -9.52 -28.36 21.95
CA VAL A 269 -8.20 -27.71 21.78
C VAL A 269 -8.04 -27.11 20.37
N VAL A 270 -8.42 -27.82 19.30
CA VAL A 270 -8.37 -27.29 17.92
C VAL A 270 -9.30 -26.10 17.74
N SER A 271 -10.50 -26.13 18.34
CA SER A 271 -11.43 -24.98 18.30
C SER A 271 -10.85 -23.76 19.02
N GLN A 272 -10.16 -23.98 20.13
CA GLN A 272 -9.54 -22.92 20.92
C GLN A 272 -8.34 -22.30 20.20
N PHE A 273 -7.54 -23.10 19.50
CA PHE A 273 -6.47 -22.61 18.61
C PHE A 273 -7.02 -21.74 17.47
N HIS A 274 -8.09 -22.18 16.80
CA HIS A 274 -8.69 -21.42 15.71
C HIS A 274 -9.26 -20.06 16.19
N HIS A 275 -9.89 -20.04 17.36
CA HIS A 275 -10.41 -18.80 17.96
C HIS A 275 -9.30 -17.83 18.40
N LEU A 276 -8.17 -18.35 18.90
CA LEU A 276 -6.99 -17.53 19.21
C LEU A 276 -6.37 -16.93 17.94
N GLU A 277 -6.27 -17.71 16.87
CA GLU A 277 -5.79 -17.24 15.56
C GLU A 277 -6.70 -16.16 14.98
N GLU A 278 -8.02 -16.35 15.03
CA GLU A 278 -9.00 -15.38 14.57
C GLU A 278 -8.91 -14.05 15.35
N ARG A 279 -8.74 -14.12 16.68
CA ARG A 279 -8.52 -12.93 17.51
C ARG A 279 -7.24 -12.21 17.12
N ALA A 280 -6.14 -12.94 16.96
CA ALA A 280 -4.85 -12.37 16.55
C ALA A 280 -4.95 -11.68 15.17
N LEU A 281 -5.66 -12.27 14.22
CA LEU A 281 -5.91 -11.69 12.89
C LEU A 281 -6.74 -10.39 13.00
N LYS A 282 -7.79 -10.36 13.82
CA LYS A 282 -8.60 -9.16 14.06
C LYS A 282 -7.78 -8.03 14.69
N GLU A 283 -6.94 -8.35 15.67
CA GLU A 283 -6.05 -7.37 16.32
C GLU A 283 -5.01 -6.82 15.34
N HIS A 284 -4.41 -7.70 14.51
CA HIS A 284 -3.46 -7.28 13.49
C HIS A 284 -4.11 -6.41 12.42
N LEU A 285 -5.34 -6.75 11.99
CA LEU A 285 -6.14 -5.90 11.09
C LEU A 285 -6.35 -4.52 11.68
N LYS A 286 -6.83 -4.41 12.92
CA LYS A 286 -7.01 -3.12 13.61
C LYS A 286 -5.70 -2.32 13.67
N ALA A 287 -4.59 -2.99 13.97
CA ALA A 287 -3.28 -2.34 14.00
C ALA A 287 -2.82 -1.86 12.61
N ILE A 288 -3.18 -2.55 11.52
CA ILE A 288 -2.87 -2.10 10.15
C ILE A 288 -3.77 -0.94 9.74
N VAL A 289 -5.07 -1.01 10.02
CA VAL A 289 -6.02 0.08 9.76
C VAL A 289 -5.55 1.36 10.45
N LYS A 290 -5.16 1.28 11.73
CA LYS A 290 -4.58 2.40 12.47
C LYS A 290 -3.31 2.95 11.81
N ASP A 291 -2.39 2.08 11.40
CA ASP A 291 -1.15 2.50 10.72
C ASP A 291 -1.42 3.22 9.39
N ILE A 292 -2.45 2.80 8.64
CA ILE A 292 -2.85 3.43 7.37
C ILE A 292 -3.42 4.83 7.63
N HIS A 293 -4.32 5.00 8.60
CA HIS A 293 -4.83 6.32 8.98
C HIS A 293 -3.70 7.27 9.38
N ILE A 294 -2.80 6.82 10.26
CA ILE A 294 -1.61 7.60 10.66
C ILE A 294 -0.74 7.94 9.44
N ALA A 295 -0.58 7.02 8.48
CA ALA A 295 0.19 7.28 7.27
C ALA A 295 -0.44 8.37 6.39
N ILE A 296 -1.75 8.32 6.17
CA ILE A 296 -2.50 9.31 5.40
C ILE A 296 -2.44 10.67 6.10
N ASP A 297 -2.65 10.73 7.42
CA ASP A 297 -2.57 11.96 8.21
C ASP A 297 -1.19 12.62 8.13
N ARG A 298 -0.12 11.81 8.16
CA ARG A 298 1.25 12.29 8.01
C ARG A 298 1.50 12.87 6.61
N LEU A 299 0.96 12.23 5.57
CA LEU A 299 1.07 12.72 4.20
C LEU A 299 0.29 14.02 4.02
N LEU A 300 -0.95 14.07 4.50
CA LEU A 300 -1.78 15.27 4.50
C LEU A 300 -1.09 16.41 5.22
N SER A 301 -0.60 16.16 6.45
CA SER A 301 0.11 17.16 7.25
C SER A 301 1.31 17.74 6.52
N LEU A 302 2.12 16.91 5.85
CA LEU A 302 3.25 17.39 5.06
C LEU A 302 2.79 18.17 3.81
N CYS A 303 1.71 17.76 3.14
CA CYS A 303 1.13 18.50 2.01
C CYS A 303 0.64 19.89 2.44
N LEU A 304 -0.08 19.98 3.57
CA LEU A 304 -0.60 21.24 4.11
C LEU A 304 0.51 22.20 4.56
N LEU A 305 1.59 21.65 5.13
CA LEU A 305 2.78 22.45 5.47
C LEU A 305 3.48 22.98 4.22
N SER A 306 3.61 22.13 3.20
CA SER A 306 4.26 22.50 1.93
C SER A 306 3.44 23.52 1.15
N PHE A 307 2.11 23.39 1.18
CA PHE A 307 1.16 24.20 0.43
C PHE A 307 0.04 24.72 1.35
N GLU A 308 0.29 25.84 2.03
CA GLU A 308 -0.67 26.45 2.97
C GLU A 308 -2.04 26.78 2.34
N CYS A 309 -2.08 27.01 1.03
CA CYS A 309 -3.32 27.25 0.29
C CYS A 309 -4.28 26.05 0.35
N LEU A 310 -3.80 24.86 0.71
CA LEU A 310 -4.62 23.67 0.92
C LEU A 310 -5.31 23.66 2.29
N ASN A 311 -5.11 24.65 3.17
CA ASN A 311 -5.63 24.64 4.54
C ASN A 311 -7.13 25.02 4.66
N THR A 312 -7.87 25.14 3.54
CA THR A 312 -9.33 25.27 3.58
C THR A 312 -10.00 23.90 3.73
N ALA A 313 -11.23 23.83 4.25
CA ALA A 313 -11.93 22.55 4.42
C ALA A 313 -12.05 21.76 3.10
N ASN A 314 -12.61 22.39 2.06
CA ASN A 314 -12.79 21.74 0.76
C ASN A 314 -11.48 21.29 0.09
N SER A 315 -10.40 22.08 0.21
CA SER A 315 -9.10 21.69 -0.33
C SER A 315 -8.42 20.58 0.47
N LYS A 316 -8.68 20.48 1.78
CA LYS A 316 -8.20 19.35 2.60
C LYS A 316 -8.87 18.07 2.15
N ASP A 317 -10.19 18.07 2.02
CA ASP A 317 -10.96 16.87 1.64
C ASP A 317 -10.51 16.37 0.26
N GLN A 318 -10.36 17.28 -0.71
CA GLN A 318 -9.86 16.95 -2.04
C GLN A 318 -8.39 16.47 -2.02
N CYS A 319 -7.56 17.03 -1.12
CA CYS A 319 -6.18 16.58 -0.94
C CYS A 319 -6.14 15.15 -0.37
N VAL A 320 -6.95 14.85 0.64
CA VAL A 320 -7.08 13.51 1.22
C VAL A 320 -7.51 12.51 0.15
N ALA A 321 -8.58 12.81 -0.59
CA ALA A 321 -9.07 11.97 -1.69
C ALA A 321 -7.97 11.63 -2.71
N SER A 322 -7.18 12.64 -3.10
CA SER A 322 -6.10 12.47 -4.08
C SER A 322 -4.92 11.66 -3.53
N VAL A 323 -4.61 11.82 -2.24
CA VAL A 323 -3.57 11.05 -1.55
C VAL A 323 -4.00 9.59 -1.37
N GLU A 324 -5.24 9.36 -0.93
CA GLU A 324 -5.82 8.03 -0.74
C GLU A 324 -5.83 7.22 -2.03
N GLU A 325 -6.22 7.83 -3.15
CA GLU A 325 -6.23 7.16 -4.45
C GLU A 325 -4.86 6.56 -4.79
N VAL A 326 -3.79 7.34 -4.63
CA VAL A 326 -2.42 6.86 -4.89
C VAL A 326 -1.94 5.92 -3.79
N PHE A 327 -2.32 6.17 -2.53
CA PHE A 327 -1.89 5.38 -1.38
C PHE A 327 -2.44 3.95 -1.44
N PHE A 328 -3.74 3.79 -1.65
CA PHE A 328 -4.43 2.50 -1.64
C PHE A 328 -4.17 1.67 -2.90
N THR A 329 -3.93 2.28 -4.07
CA THR A 329 -3.76 1.53 -5.34
C THR A 329 -2.83 0.31 -5.24
N PRO A 330 -1.60 0.39 -4.69
CA PRO A 330 -0.74 -0.79 -4.53
C PRO A 330 -1.03 -1.64 -3.28
N ILE A 331 -1.78 -1.12 -2.31
CA ILE A 331 -2.01 -1.76 -0.99
C ILE A 331 -3.34 -2.49 -0.92
N TRP A 332 -4.34 -2.05 -1.68
CA TRP A 332 -5.73 -2.47 -1.53
C TRP A 332 -5.89 -3.98 -1.66
N ARG A 333 -5.23 -4.60 -2.65
CA ARG A 333 -5.32 -6.06 -2.85
C ARG A 333 -4.74 -6.85 -1.65
N PRO A 334 -3.49 -6.60 -1.20
CA PRO A 334 -2.98 -7.18 0.04
C PRO A 334 -3.84 -6.91 1.27
N LEU A 335 -4.36 -5.70 1.40
CA LEU A 335 -5.19 -5.28 2.54
C LEU A 335 -6.54 -6.00 2.54
N LEU A 336 -7.22 -6.03 1.40
CA LEU A 336 -8.47 -6.75 1.23
C LEU A 336 -8.28 -8.24 1.50
N ALA A 337 -7.15 -8.84 1.13
CA ALA A 337 -6.87 -10.23 1.47
C ALA A 337 -6.87 -10.49 3.00
N LEU A 338 -6.43 -9.52 3.81
CA LEU A 338 -6.53 -9.59 5.27
C LEU A 338 -7.99 -9.44 5.75
N PHE A 339 -8.75 -8.49 5.20
CA PHE A 339 -10.19 -8.36 5.51
C PHE A 339 -10.95 -9.64 5.18
N ARG A 340 -10.70 -10.24 4.01
CA ARG A 340 -11.29 -11.52 3.58
C ARG A 340 -10.95 -12.68 4.50
N LYS A 341 -9.79 -12.63 5.15
CA LYS A 341 -9.41 -13.62 6.17
C LYS A 341 -10.19 -13.42 7.46
N VAL A 342 -10.29 -12.19 7.91
CA VAL A 342 -11.04 -11.84 9.13
C VAL A 342 -12.55 -12.10 8.98
N HIS A 343 -13.11 -11.91 7.77
CA HIS A 343 -14.53 -12.11 7.49
C HIS A 343 -14.82 -13.39 6.69
N GLN A 344 -13.90 -14.36 6.70
CA GLN A 344 -13.98 -15.56 5.87
C GLN A 344 -15.27 -16.36 6.12
N GLU A 345 -15.68 -16.55 7.38
CA GLU A 345 -16.89 -17.29 7.73
C GLU A 345 -18.14 -16.65 7.12
N ARG A 346 -18.28 -15.32 7.26
CA ARG A 346 -19.39 -14.56 6.70
C ARG A 346 -19.42 -14.63 5.17
N GLU A 347 -18.25 -14.52 4.52
CA GLU A 347 -18.15 -14.67 3.06
C GLU A 347 -18.61 -16.06 2.59
N LEU A 348 -18.27 -17.13 3.32
CA LEU A 348 -18.66 -18.50 2.97
C LEU A 348 -20.18 -18.71 3.11
N THR A 349 -20.80 -18.13 4.14
CA THR A 349 -22.26 -18.16 4.31
C THR A 349 -22.96 -17.41 3.18
N VAL A 350 -22.51 -16.19 2.89
CA VAL A 350 -23.05 -15.38 1.77
C VAL A 350 -22.83 -16.09 0.43
N GLU A 351 -21.66 -16.71 0.21
CA GLU A 351 -21.38 -17.49 -1.00
C GLU A 351 -22.35 -18.66 -1.13
N SER A 352 -22.63 -19.37 -0.03
CA SER A 352 -23.57 -20.49 -0.02
C SER A 352 -24.99 -20.02 -0.36
N SER A 353 -25.44 -18.90 0.23
CA SER A 353 -26.73 -18.28 -0.11
C SER A 353 -26.80 -17.85 -1.57
N MET A 354 -25.76 -17.20 -2.10
CA MET A 354 -25.70 -16.79 -3.51
C MET A 354 -25.76 -17.99 -4.47
N ARG A 355 -25.12 -19.11 -4.13
CA ARG A 355 -25.15 -20.34 -4.93
C ARG A 355 -26.52 -21.02 -4.90
N LEU A 356 -27.14 -21.11 -3.73
CA LEU A 356 -28.44 -21.77 -3.55
C LEU A 356 -29.58 -20.97 -4.19
N HIS A 357 -29.53 -19.64 -4.06
CA HIS A 357 -30.59 -18.73 -4.51
C HIS A 357 -30.29 -18.09 -5.88
N ARG A 358 -29.47 -18.74 -6.72
CA ARG A 358 -29.03 -18.17 -8.02
C ARG A 358 -30.18 -17.79 -8.95
N ASN A 359 -31.25 -18.58 -8.95
CA ASN A 359 -32.41 -18.42 -9.82
C ASN A 359 -33.63 -17.82 -9.11
N ILE A 360 -33.42 -17.18 -7.96
CA ILE A 360 -34.49 -16.58 -7.16
C ILE A 360 -35.21 -15.46 -7.91
N SER A 361 -36.53 -15.34 -7.73
CA SER A 361 -37.33 -14.21 -8.22
C SER A 361 -37.22 -13.03 -7.24
N PRO A 362 -37.37 -11.78 -7.69
CA PRO A 362 -37.51 -10.63 -6.77
C PRO A 362 -38.61 -10.84 -5.71
N ASP A 363 -39.71 -11.52 -6.07
CA ASP A 363 -40.84 -11.80 -5.17
C ASP A 363 -40.44 -12.66 -3.96
N ASP A 364 -39.56 -13.65 -4.18
CA ASP A 364 -39.11 -14.58 -3.14
C ASP A 364 -38.23 -13.89 -2.08
N VAL A 365 -37.63 -12.74 -2.44
CA VAL A 365 -36.82 -11.90 -1.55
C VAL A 365 -37.68 -10.82 -0.86
N GLY A 366 -38.98 -10.79 -1.14
CA GLY A 366 -39.92 -9.83 -0.58
C GLY A 366 -39.99 -8.50 -1.33
N VAL A 367 -39.52 -8.44 -2.59
CA VAL A 367 -39.70 -7.24 -3.42
C VAL A 367 -41.19 -7.10 -3.77
N PRO A 368 -41.83 -5.95 -3.54
CA PRO A 368 -43.23 -5.75 -3.91
C PRO A 368 -43.47 -5.96 -5.40
N SER A 369 -44.54 -6.67 -5.77
CA SER A 369 -44.87 -6.98 -7.18
C SER A 369 -45.08 -5.77 -8.11
N LYS A 370 -45.27 -4.57 -7.53
CA LYS A 370 -45.33 -3.28 -8.24
C LYS A 370 -43.95 -2.73 -8.67
N LEU A 371 -42.87 -3.29 -8.13
CA LEU A 371 -41.48 -2.81 -8.32
C LEU A 371 -40.66 -3.78 -9.17
N PHE A 372 -41.27 -4.70 -9.91
CA PHE A 372 -40.57 -5.46 -10.94
C PHE A 372 -41.58 -5.92 -12.00
N PRO A 373 -41.18 -6.07 -13.27
CA PRO A 373 -42.09 -6.45 -14.33
C PRO A 373 -42.51 -7.92 -14.21
N ARG A 374 -43.81 -8.19 -14.39
CA ARG A 374 -44.35 -9.56 -14.42
C ARG A 374 -44.20 -10.24 -15.79
N ASP A 375 -44.14 -9.46 -16.86
CA ASP A 375 -43.97 -9.96 -18.21
C ASP A 375 -42.49 -9.93 -18.62
N PRO A 376 -41.83 -11.10 -18.81
CA PRO A 376 -40.43 -11.16 -19.23
C PRO A 376 -40.18 -10.57 -20.63
N ALA A 377 -41.22 -10.37 -21.46
CA ALA A 377 -41.07 -9.72 -22.76
C ALA A 377 -40.63 -8.24 -22.65
N VAL A 378 -41.01 -7.56 -21.56
CA VAL A 378 -40.65 -6.15 -21.30
C VAL A 378 -39.15 -6.00 -21.06
N LEU A 379 -38.50 -7.04 -20.57
CA LEU A 379 -37.07 -7.03 -20.23
C LEU A 379 -36.14 -7.37 -21.40
N HIS A 380 -36.67 -7.61 -22.61
CA HIS A 380 -35.86 -7.82 -23.82
C HIS A 380 -34.73 -8.88 -23.66
N GLY A 381 -34.98 -9.94 -22.89
CA GLY A 381 -34.00 -11.01 -22.62
C GLY A 381 -33.08 -10.77 -21.41
N SER A 382 -33.23 -9.64 -20.73
CA SER A 382 -32.62 -9.32 -19.43
C SER A 382 -33.48 -9.83 -18.26
N TYR A 383 -32.99 -9.69 -17.03
CA TYR A 383 -33.73 -9.91 -15.79
C TYR A 383 -33.88 -8.60 -15.00
N PRO A 384 -34.86 -8.49 -14.07
CA PRO A 384 -35.07 -7.27 -13.30
C PRO A 384 -33.77 -6.79 -12.63
N TYR A 385 -33.51 -5.47 -12.67
CA TYR A 385 -32.35 -4.84 -12.03
C TYR A 385 -30.97 -5.32 -12.51
N GLU A 386 -30.85 -5.95 -13.69
CA GLU A 386 -29.54 -6.39 -14.22
C GLU A 386 -28.52 -5.25 -14.30
N SER A 387 -28.93 -4.04 -14.70
CA SER A 387 -28.08 -2.85 -14.77
C SER A 387 -27.43 -2.51 -13.42
N ALA A 388 -28.20 -2.56 -12.33
CA ALA A 388 -27.68 -2.35 -10.98
C ALA A 388 -26.71 -3.46 -10.56
N VAL A 389 -26.97 -4.71 -10.93
CA VAL A 389 -26.06 -5.83 -10.67
C VAL A 389 -24.73 -5.64 -11.43
N GLN A 390 -24.78 -5.21 -12.69
CA GLN A 390 -23.59 -4.92 -13.48
C GLN A 390 -22.77 -3.77 -12.89
N GLU A 391 -23.44 -2.71 -12.43
CA GLU A 391 -22.79 -1.60 -11.74
C GLU A 391 -22.10 -2.05 -10.46
N LEU A 392 -22.80 -2.82 -9.61
CA LEU A 392 -22.23 -3.32 -8.36
C LEU A 392 -20.96 -4.16 -8.60
N ARG A 393 -20.92 -4.95 -9.68
CA ARG A 393 -19.73 -5.73 -10.06
C ARG A 393 -18.51 -4.89 -10.40
N LEU A 394 -18.66 -3.61 -10.73
CA LEU A 394 -17.54 -2.71 -10.97
C LEU A 394 -16.79 -2.37 -9.67
N LEU A 395 -17.42 -2.51 -8.50
CA LEU A 395 -16.81 -2.20 -7.20
C LEU A 395 -15.46 -2.90 -7.00
N CYS A 396 -15.34 -4.16 -7.42
CA CYS A 396 -14.11 -4.94 -7.26
C CYS A 396 -12.99 -4.56 -8.26
N ARG A 397 -13.25 -3.65 -9.20
CA ARG A 397 -12.24 -3.15 -10.16
C ARG A 397 -11.46 -1.95 -9.61
N ASP A 398 -12.07 -1.21 -8.68
CA ASP A 398 -11.46 -0.06 -8.04
C ASP A 398 -10.60 -0.45 -6.84
N TYR A 399 -9.68 0.44 -6.48
CA TYR A 399 -8.79 0.30 -5.31
C TYR A 399 -8.93 1.45 -4.30
N CYS A 400 -9.59 2.54 -4.68
CA CYS A 400 -9.82 3.69 -3.82
C CYS A 400 -11.15 3.49 -3.04
N PRO A 401 -11.16 3.59 -1.70
CA PRO A 401 -12.37 3.47 -0.89
C PRO A 401 -13.48 4.40 -1.36
N GLN A 402 -13.16 5.66 -1.63
CA GLN A 402 -14.15 6.68 -2.05
C GLN A 402 -14.83 6.30 -3.37
N LYS A 403 -14.07 5.85 -4.37
CA LYS A 403 -14.62 5.39 -5.68
C LYS A 403 -15.51 4.16 -5.53
N LYS A 404 -15.18 3.25 -4.61
CA LYS A 404 -16.02 2.09 -4.29
C LYS A 404 -17.32 2.51 -3.62
N LEU A 405 -17.28 3.47 -2.69
CA LEU A 405 -18.48 4.03 -2.08
C LEU A 405 -19.37 4.72 -3.14
N GLU A 406 -18.79 5.51 -4.04
CA GLU A 406 -19.51 6.09 -5.18
C GLU A 406 -20.14 5.01 -6.07
N CYS A 407 -19.51 3.85 -6.22
CA CYS A 407 -20.06 2.71 -6.96
C CYS A 407 -21.32 2.14 -6.27
N ILE A 408 -21.32 2.05 -4.94
CA ILE A 408 -22.50 1.64 -4.16
C ILE A 408 -23.62 2.68 -4.34
N VAL A 409 -23.31 3.97 -4.22
CA VAL A 409 -24.28 5.05 -4.41
C VAL A 409 -24.88 5.02 -5.82
N ARG A 410 -24.05 4.87 -6.86
CA ARG A 410 -24.52 4.71 -8.25
C ARG A 410 -25.42 3.48 -8.41
N THR A 411 -25.07 2.35 -7.80
CA THR A 411 -25.89 1.13 -7.80
C THR A 411 -27.28 1.40 -7.22
N LEU A 412 -27.37 2.04 -6.06
CA LEU A 412 -28.65 2.35 -5.43
C LEU A 412 -29.48 3.36 -6.25
N ARG A 413 -28.83 4.34 -6.89
CA ARG A 413 -29.52 5.26 -7.81
C ARG A 413 -30.10 4.55 -9.03
N ILE A 414 -29.37 3.59 -9.59
CA ILE A 414 -29.88 2.74 -10.69
C ILE A 414 -31.07 1.90 -10.22
N ILE A 415 -30.99 1.32 -9.01
CA ILE A 415 -32.12 0.60 -8.41
C ILE A 415 -33.36 1.50 -8.34
N CYS A 416 -33.22 2.71 -7.80
CA CYS A 416 -34.33 3.65 -7.69
C CYS A 416 -34.93 4.00 -9.07
N GLY A 417 -34.08 4.26 -10.08
CA GLY A 417 -34.52 4.52 -11.44
C GLY A 417 -35.30 3.34 -12.05
N CYS A 418 -34.78 2.12 -11.95
CA CYS A 418 -35.47 0.92 -12.43
C CYS A 418 -36.82 0.71 -11.72
N ALA A 419 -36.86 0.88 -10.40
CA ALA A 419 -38.08 0.70 -9.61
C ALA A 419 -39.14 1.76 -9.90
N GLU A 420 -38.76 2.99 -10.23
CA GLU A 420 -39.66 4.02 -10.74
C GLU A 420 -40.22 3.67 -12.12
N GLU A 421 -39.37 3.24 -13.05
CA GLU A 421 -39.78 2.79 -14.39
C GLU A 421 -40.77 1.61 -14.32
N TYR A 422 -40.48 0.60 -13.48
CA TYR A 422 -41.36 -0.56 -13.34
C TYR A 422 -42.72 -0.21 -12.74
N ARG A 423 -42.78 0.78 -11.85
CA ARG A 423 -44.05 1.27 -11.28
C ARG A 423 -44.88 2.00 -12.33
N LEU A 424 -44.25 2.87 -13.13
CA LEU A 424 -44.90 3.59 -14.24
C LEU A 424 -45.45 2.64 -15.30
N LEU A 425 -44.81 1.50 -15.53
CA LEU A 425 -45.29 0.49 -16.46
C LEU A 425 -46.51 -0.30 -15.95
N GLN A 426 -46.79 -0.27 -14.64
CA GLN A 426 -47.90 -1.01 -14.03
C GLN A 426 -49.10 -0.12 -13.65
N GLU A 427 -48.88 1.18 -13.41
CA GLU A 427 -49.95 2.14 -13.11
C GLU A 427 -50.52 2.73 -14.42
N ASN A 428 -51.81 2.50 -14.69
CA ASN A 428 -52.54 3.14 -15.80
C ASN A 428 -52.95 4.60 -15.50
N ASP A 429 -52.75 5.07 -14.26
CA ASP A 429 -53.07 6.43 -13.80
C ASP A 429 -51.79 7.20 -13.45
N PRO A 430 -51.76 8.54 -13.61
CA PRO A 430 -50.58 9.33 -13.31
C PRO A 430 -50.21 9.20 -11.82
N PRO A 431 -48.94 8.90 -11.49
CA PRO A 431 -48.54 8.67 -10.11
C PRO A 431 -48.73 9.95 -9.28
N PRO A 432 -49.11 9.85 -7.99
CA PRO A 432 -48.93 10.96 -7.08
C PRO A 432 -47.44 11.31 -7.06
N LYS A 433 -47.11 12.61 -7.20
CA LYS A 433 -45.75 13.18 -7.31
C LYS A 433 -44.80 12.89 -6.11
N SER A 434 -45.19 12.00 -5.21
CA SER A 434 -44.57 11.73 -3.91
C SER A 434 -44.43 10.25 -3.57
N ALA A 435 -44.67 9.32 -4.51
CA ALA A 435 -44.36 7.90 -4.30
C ALA A 435 -42.85 7.65 -4.49
N ALA A 436 -42.01 8.26 -3.65
CA ALA A 436 -40.60 7.89 -3.57
C ALA A 436 -40.50 6.48 -2.98
N ILE A 437 -39.51 5.71 -3.43
CA ILE A 437 -39.23 4.37 -2.89
C ILE A 437 -38.78 4.54 -1.43
N GLY A 438 -39.52 3.94 -0.51
CA GLY A 438 -39.16 3.94 0.90
C GLY A 438 -38.01 2.96 1.19
N ALA A 439 -37.40 3.07 2.38
CA ALA A 439 -36.36 2.15 2.82
C ALA A 439 -36.84 0.68 2.86
N ASP A 440 -38.10 0.46 3.25
CA ASP A 440 -38.73 -0.87 3.30
C ASP A 440 -38.90 -1.50 1.92
N ASP A 441 -39.04 -0.68 0.87
CA ASP A 441 -39.11 -1.12 -0.52
C ASP A 441 -37.71 -1.32 -1.12
N LEU A 442 -36.73 -0.50 -0.71
CA LEU A 442 -35.36 -0.51 -1.24
C LEU A 442 -34.54 -1.72 -0.79
N LEU A 443 -34.63 -2.08 0.50
CA LEU A 443 -33.77 -3.10 1.09
C LEU A 443 -33.93 -4.50 0.45
N PRO A 444 -35.17 -5.00 0.18
CA PRO A 444 -35.37 -6.26 -0.53
C PRO A 444 -34.79 -6.24 -1.95
N ILE A 445 -34.90 -5.12 -2.66
CA ILE A 445 -34.34 -4.98 -4.02
C ILE A 445 -32.81 -5.00 -3.96
N LEU A 446 -32.22 -4.31 -2.99
CA LEU A 446 -30.78 -4.29 -2.79
C LEU A 446 -30.24 -5.68 -2.41
N ALA A 447 -30.95 -6.44 -1.57
CA ALA A 447 -30.63 -7.83 -1.24
C ALA A 447 -30.69 -8.73 -2.47
N PHE A 448 -31.71 -8.57 -3.32
CA PHE A 448 -31.80 -9.26 -4.60
C PHE A 448 -30.61 -8.93 -5.53
N VAL A 449 -30.26 -7.64 -5.65
CA VAL A 449 -29.10 -7.20 -6.45
C VAL A 449 -27.79 -7.76 -5.89
N ALA A 450 -27.62 -7.78 -4.57
CA ALA A 450 -26.47 -8.38 -3.91
C ALA A 450 -26.38 -9.89 -4.20
N LEU A 451 -27.47 -10.64 -4.07
CA LEU A 451 -27.53 -12.07 -4.42
C LEU A 451 -27.09 -12.32 -5.87
N ARG A 452 -27.69 -11.57 -6.80
CA ARG A 452 -27.44 -11.72 -8.24
C ARG A 452 -26.05 -11.24 -8.67
N SER A 453 -25.35 -10.48 -7.83
CA SER A 453 -23.97 -10.07 -8.10
C SER A 453 -22.99 -11.25 -8.15
N GLU A 454 -23.27 -12.33 -7.41
CA GLU A 454 -22.39 -13.49 -7.23
C GLU A 454 -21.01 -13.09 -6.68
N MET A 455 -20.95 -12.07 -5.80
CA MET A 455 -19.72 -11.54 -5.23
C MET A 455 -19.70 -11.66 -3.69
N PRO A 456 -19.27 -12.80 -3.12
CA PRO A 456 -19.19 -12.96 -1.67
C PRO A 456 -18.20 -11.98 -1.02
N GLN A 457 -17.19 -11.52 -1.77
CA GLN A 457 -16.22 -10.53 -1.28
C GLN A 457 -16.82 -9.17 -0.90
N LEU A 458 -18.08 -8.90 -1.26
CA LEU A 458 -18.77 -7.68 -0.87
C LEU A 458 -18.82 -7.50 0.65
N VAL A 459 -18.85 -8.58 1.43
CA VAL A 459 -18.80 -8.52 2.89
C VAL A 459 -17.52 -7.83 3.37
N SER A 460 -16.36 -8.30 2.89
CA SER A 460 -15.06 -7.73 3.26
C SER A 460 -14.82 -6.36 2.65
N GLU A 461 -15.30 -6.12 1.43
CA GLU A 461 -15.22 -4.79 0.79
C GLU A 461 -16.00 -3.77 1.63
N CYS A 462 -17.25 -4.05 2.01
CA CYS A 462 -18.05 -3.12 2.83
C CYS A 462 -17.44 -2.91 4.22
N ALA A 463 -16.90 -3.96 4.86
CA ALA A 463 -16.19 -3.83 6.12
C ALA A 463 -14.93 -2.94 6.00
N ALA A 464 -14.19 -3.05 4.89
CA ALA A 464 -13.06 -2.18 4.63
C ALA A 464 -13.49 -0.72 4.36
N LEU A 465 -14.61 -0.50 3.66
CA LEU A 465 -15.14 0.84 3.43
C LEU A 465 -15.56 1.53 4.74
N GLU A 466 -16.19 0.80 5.65
CA GLU A 466 -16.56 1.33 6.97
C GLU A 466 -15.33 1.82 7.76
N GLU A 467 -14.20 1.11 7.64
CA GLU A 467 -12.96 1.48 8.34
C GLU A 467 -12.22 2.67 7.70
N PHE A 468 -12.27 2.84 6.37
CA PHE A 468 -11.43 3.84 5.67
C PHE A 468 -12.16 5.05 5.10
N ILE A 469 -13.50 5.04 5.08
CA ILE A 469 -14.26 6.22 4.67
C ILE A 469 -14.33 7.19 5.83
N HIS A 470 -13.98 8.45 5.57
CA HIS A 470 -14.04 9.51 6.58
C HIS A 470 -15.45 9.70 7.14
N GLU A 471 -15.56 9.88 8.46
CA GLU A 471 -16.81 9.96 9.21
C GLU A 471 -17.81 10.98 8.64
N GLY A 472 -17.31 12.10 8.11
CA GLY A 472 -18.14 13.12 7.45
C GLY A 472 -18.96 12.59 6.27
N TYR A 473 -18.44 11.64 5.49
CA TYR A 473 -19.19 10.98 4.41
C TYR A 473 -20.13 9.90 4.95
N LEU A 474 -19.78 9.26 6.07
CA LEU A 474 -20.62 8.24 6.72
C LEU A 474 -21.89 8.84 7.36
N ILE A 475 -21.90 10.14 7.66
CA ILE A 475 -23.09 10.85 8.17
C ILE A 475 -24.05 11.23 7.01
N GLY A 476 -23.58 11.22 5.76
CA GLY A 476 -24.33 11.64 4.57
C GLY A 476 -25.16 10.55 3.89
N GLU A 477 -25.56 10.84 2.64
CA GLU A 477 -26.26 9.88 1.76
C GLU A 477 -25.38 8.65 1.50
N GLU A 478 -24.07 8.85 1.38
CA GLU A 478 -23.10 7.81 1.10
C GLU A 478 -23.03 6.79 2.23
N GLY A 479 -23.01 7.24 3.49
CA GLY A 479 -23.08 6.37 4.66
C GLY A 479 -24.39 5.60 4.77
N TYR A 480 -25.52 6.24 4.44
CA TYR A 480 -26.81 5.55 4.33
C TYR A 480 -26.77 4.43 3.28
N CYS A 481 -26.17 4.69 2.11
CA CYS A 481 -26.01 3.68 1.06
C CYS A 481 -25.14 2.51 1.50
N LEU A 482 -24.01 2.77 2.18
CA LEU A 482 -23.14 1.72 2.71
C LEU A 482 -23.85 0.87 3.77
N THR A 483 -24.53 1.51 4.71
CA THR A 483 -25.29 0.83 5.78
C THR A 483 -26.42 -0.03 5.19
N SER A 484 -27.10 0.47 4.15
CA SER A 484 -28.14 -0.28 3.45
C SER A 484 -27.55 -1.52 2.75
N MET A 485 -26.38 -1.39 2.13
CA MET A 485 -25.66 -2.53 1.52
C MET A 485 -25.25 -3.57 2.56
N GLN A 486 -24.70 -3.15 3.70
CA GLN A 486 -24.35 -4.05 4.81
C GLN A 486 -25.59 -4.77 5.39
N SER A 487 -26.71 -4.06 5.50
CA SER A 487 -28.00 -4.64 5.93
C SER A 487 -28.51 -5.67 4.92
N ALA A 488 -28.41 -5.38 3.63
CA ALA A 488 -28.77 -6.31 2.56
C ALA A 488 -27.89 -7.57 2.59
N LEU A 489 -26.57 -7.43 2.79
CA LEU A 489 -25.66 -8.56 2.93
C LEU A 489 -25.96 -9.41 4.18
N THR A 490 -26.32 -8.77 5.28
CA THR A 490 -26.73 -9.46 6.52
C THR A 490 -28.03 -10.24 6.31
N TYR A 491 -28.98 -9.69 5.55
CA TYR A 491 -30.17 -10.43 5.13
C TYR A 491 -29.81 -11.64 4.27
N VAL A 492 -28.92 -11.48 3.28
CA VAL A 492 -28.45 -12.58 2.42
C VAL A 492 -27.75 -13.68 3.22
N GLU A 493 -26.97 -13.29 4.24
CA GLU A 493 -26.33 -14.20 5.19
C GLU A 493 -27.36 -15.01 5.99
N SER A 494 -28.51 -14.41 6.31
CA SER A 494 -29.59 -15.06 7.08
C SER A 494 -30.54 -15.94 6.26
N LEU A 495 -30.42 -15.93 4.92
CA LEU A 495 -31.30 -16.73 4.07
C LEU A 495 -31.16 -18.22 4.39
N PRO A 496 -32.27 -18.99 4.44
CA PRO A 496 -32.20 -20.41 4.74
C PRO A 496 -31.31 -21.14 3.73
N LEU A 497 -30.31 -21.88 4.22
CA LEU A 497 -29.41 -22.72 3.41
C LEU A 497 -30.09 -24.00 2.88
N GLY A 498 -31.42 -24.07 2.88
CA GLY A 498 -32.17 -25.23 2.42
C GLY A 498 -32.18 -26.36 3.45
N GLY A 499 -33.13 -26.29 4.39
CA GLY A 499 -33.46 -27.36 5.32
C GLY A 499 -34.89 -27.18 5.83
N ALA A 500 -35.86 -27.75 5.10
CA ALA A 500 -37.30 -27.88 5.36
C ALA A 500 -38.10 -26.61 5.77
N PRO A 501 -39.29 -26.37 5.17
CA PRO A 501 -40.18 -25.33 5.68
C PRO A 501 -40.64 -25.66 7.11
N PRO A 502 -40.78 -24.66 8.01
CA PRO A 502 -41.37 -24.90 9.32
C PRO A 502 -42.78 -25.47 9.12
N LEU A 503 -43.03 -26.63 9.73
CA LEU A 503 -44.35 -27.23 9.82
C LEU A 503 -45.33 -26.19 10.36
N ALA A 504 -46.23 -25.73 9.48
CA ALA A 504 -47.34 -24.88 9.86
C ALA A 504 -48.10 -25.55 11.01
N ALA A 505 -48.04 -24.93 12.19
CA ALA A 505 -48.91 -25.29 13.30
C ALA A 505 -50.36 -25.04 12.83
N LYS A 506 -51.13 -26.13 12.69
CA LYS A 506 -52.57 -26.04 12.49
C LYS A 506 -53.19 -25.37 13.72
N PRO A 507 -54.11 -24.41 13.54
CA PRO A 507 -54.86 -23.86 14.66
C PRO A 507 -55.82 -24.92 15.18
N THR A 508 -55.73 -25.21 16.48
CA THR A 508 -56.80 -25.81 17.28
C THR A 508 -57.79 -24.76 17.73
#